data_AF-A0A0L6WCS7-F1
#
_entry.id   AF-A0A0L6WCS7-F1
#
_cell.length_a   1.000
_cell.length_b   1.000
_cell.length_c   1.000
_cell.angle_alpha   90.00
_cell.angle_beta   90.00
_cell.angle_gamma   90.00
#
_symmetry.space_group_name_H-M   'P 1'
#
loop_
_entity.id
_entity.type
_entity.pdbx_description
1 polymer ?
#
loop_
_entity_poly.entity_id
_entity_poly.type
_entity_poly.pdbx_seq_one_letter_code
_entity_poly.pdbx_strand_id
1 'polypeptide(L)'
;MNLNTPDLQHRLKNIWQYRDEVFTDENVYDFGLHLINDNLKNFGKTLQDFPNMPEPQQIWKMIPGNRLLQEETDYDVEELQRRVAENKAKFNAKQLEMFNAVMDSVENNLGKMIFIHGAGGCGKTLICNTLASAIHSSGDVALCVASSGIVASLL
;
A
#
# COMPACT_ATOMS: atom_id res chain seq x y z
N MET A 1 -15.56 -13.63 2.25
CA MET A 1 -14.59 -13.25 1.21
C MET A 1 -15.24 -13.57 -0.13
N ASN A 2 -15.56 -12.56 -0.96
CA ASN A 2 -16.14 -12.80 -2.29
C ASN A 2 -15.02 -13.23 -3.23
N LEU A 3 -14.86 -14.55 -3.40
CA LEU A 3 -13.86 -15.15 -4.30
C LEU A 3 -14.40 -15.14 -5.73
N ASN A 4 -14.39 -13.97 -6.38
CA ASN A 4 -14.69 -13.88 -7.81
C ASN A 4 -13.39 -14.05 -8.61
N THR A 5 -13.44 -14.80 -9.71
CA THR A 5 -12.27 -15.11 -10.58
C THR A 5 -11.46 -13.88 -11.01
N PRO A 6 -12.08 -12.73 -11.35
CA PRO A 6 -11.33 -11.50 -11.69
C PRO A 6 -10.56 -10.91 -10.50
N ASP A 7 -11.08 -11.03 -9.27
CA ASP A 7 -10.41 -10.54 -8.05
C ASP A 7 -9.17 -11.38 -7.74
N LEU A 8 -9.26 -12.70 -7.92
CA LEU A 8 -8.14 -13.61 -7.74
C LEU A 8 -7.03 -13.38 -8.77
N GLN A 9 -7.38 -13.16 -10.05
CA GLN A 9 -6.44 -12.77 -11.09
C GLN A 9 -5.72 -11.45 -10.77
N HIS A 10 -6.48 -10.45 -10.34
CA HIS A 10 -5.92 -9.17 -9.94
C HIS A 10 -4.97 -9.32 -8.74
N ARG A 11 -5.35 -10.12 -7.74
CA ARG A 11 -4.50 -10.40 -6.57
C ARG A 11 -3.22 -11.15 -6.94
N LEU A 12 -3.28 -12.11 -7.86
CA LEU A 12 -2.12 -12.85 -8.35
C LEU A 12 -1.10 -11.93 -9.03
N LYS A 13 -1.56 -11.06 -9.94
CA LYS A 13 -0.70 -10.11 -10.66
C LYS A 13 -0.04 -9.06 -9.76
N ASN A 14 -0.65 -8.77 -8.61
CA ASN A 14 -0.13 -7.82 -7.64
C ASN A 14 0.87 -8.45 -6.65
N ILE A 15 1.11 -9.76 -6.73
CA ILE A 15 2.19 -10.39 -5.96
C ILE A 15 3.50 -10.18 -6.73
N TRP A 16 4.47 -9.56 -6.08
CA TRP A 16 5.79 -9.23 -6.64
C TRP A 16 6.50 -10.38 -7.34
N GLN A 17 6.43 -11.58 -6.76
CA GLN A 17 7.04 -12.78 -7.31
C GLN A 17 6.41 -13.25 -8.64
N TYR A 18 5.24 -12.73 -8.97
CA TYR A 18 4.32 -13.23 -10.00
C TYR A 18 3.92 -12.14 -11.02
N ARG A 19 4.50 -10.94 -10.94
CA ARG A 19 4.10 -9.75 -11.71
C ARG A 19 4.20 -9.93 -13.23
N ASP A 20 5.18 -10.70 -13.70
CA ASP A 20 5.43 -10.96 -15.14
C ASP A 20 4.88 -12.32 -15.62
N GLU A 21 4.22 -13.09 -14.76
CA GLU A 21 3.68 -14.40 -15.12
C GLU A 21 2.27 -14.28 -15.74
N VAL A 22 2.06 -15.01 -16.84
CA VAL A 22 0.73 -15.15 -17.46
C VAL A 22 0.01 -16.31 -16.78
N PHE A 23 -0.94 -15.98 -15.90
CA PHE A 23 -1.78 -16.96 -15.22
C PHE A 23 -2.92 -17.44 -16.11
N THR A 24 -3.10 -18.76 -16.19
CA THR A 24 -4.29 -19.39 -16.77
C THR A 24 -5.42 -19.44 -15.74
N ASP A 25 -6.65 -19.68 -16.19
CA ASP A 25 -7.80 -19.88 -15.28
C ASP A 25 -7.58 -21.05 -14.30
N GLU A 26 -6.80 -22.07 -14.69
CA GLU A 26 -6.40 -23.16 -13.81
C GLU A 26 -5.47 -22.68 -12.68
N ASN A 27 -4.53 -21.77 -12.95
CA ASN A 27 -3.67 -21.20 -11.92
C ASN A 27 -4.47 -20.34 -10.93
N VAL A 28 -5.46 -19.61 -11.43
CA VAL A 28 -6.35 -18.77 -10.61
C VAL A 28 -7.22 -19.64 -9.69
N TYR A 29 -7.70 -20.77 -10.22
CA TYR A 29 -8.45 -21.75 -9.44
C TYR A 29 -7.57 -22.39 -8.36
N ASP A 30 -6.35 -22.81 -8.72
CA ASP A 30 -5.37 -23.39 -7.78
C ASP A 30 -4.98 -22.43 -6.66
N PHE A 31 -4.77 -21.15 -7.01
CA PHE A 31 -4.55 -20.07 -6.04
C PHE A 31 -5.75 -19.84 -5.12
N GLY A 32 -6.97 -19.96 -5.65
CA GLY A 32 -8.19 -19.93 -4.86
C GLY A 32 -8.23 -21.06 -3.82
N LEU A 33 -7.86 -22.28 -4.21
CA LEU A 33 -7.75 -23.42 -3.29
C LEU A 33 -6.69 -23.17 -2.21
N HIS A 34 -5.52 -22.63 -2.58
CA HIS A 34 -4.49 -22.27 -1.62
C HIS A 34 -5.00 -21.28 -0.57
N LEU A 35 -5.70 -20.22 -0.98
CA LEU A 35 -6.30 -19.23 -0.07
C LEU A 35 -7.34 -19.85 0.86
N ILE A 36 -8.18 -20.75 0.36
CA ILE A 36 -9.16 -21.47 1.18
C ILE A 36 -8.44 -22.34 2.21
N ASN A 37 -7.41 -23.07 1.79
CA ASN A 37 -6.62 -23.92 2.69
C ASN A 37 -5.94 -23.11 3.79
N ASP A 38 -5.38 -21.95 3.45
CA ASP A 38 -4.73 -21.07 4.42
C ASP A 38 -5.73 -20.50 5.44
N ASN A 39 -6.93 -20.13 4.99
CA ASN A 39 -8.01 -19.76 5.89
C ASN A 39 -8.46 -20.90 6.80
N LEU A 40 -8.54 -22.13 6.28
CA LEU A 40 -8.93 -23.30 7.07
C LEU A 40 -7.90 -23.61 8.18
N LYS A 41 -6.61 -23.36 7.95
CA LYS A 41 -5.57 -23.53 8.96
C LYS A 41 -5.82 -22.66 10.20
N ASN A 42 -6.37 -21.46 10.04
CA ASN A 42 -6.76 -20.61 11.17
C ASN A 42 -7.85 -21.25 12.06
N PHE A 43 -8.60 -22.21 11.51
CA PHE A 43 -9.61 -23.00 12.22
C PHE A 43 -9.12 -24.42 12.56
N GLY A 44 -7.81 -24.70 12.43
CA GLY A 44 -7.21 -26.01 12.69
C GLY A 44 -7.61 -27.09 11.69
N LYS A 45 -8.10 -26.72 10.51
CA LYS A 45 -8.52 -27.62 9.44
C LYS A 45 -7.67 -27.40 8.18
N THR A 46 -7.77 -28.34 7.26
CA THR A 46 -7.16 -28.25 5.93
C THR A 46 -8.15 -28.74 4.88
N LEU A 47 -7.84 -28.52 3.59
CA LEU A 47 -8.65 -29.05 2.50
C LEU A 47 -8.74 -30.59 2.53
N GLN A 48 -7.78 -31.28 3.14
CA GLN A 48 -7.80 -32.74 3.34
C GLN A 48 -8.97 -33.21 4.20
N ASP A 49 -9.49 -32.35 5.08
CA ASP A 49 -10.65 -32.66 5.92
C ASP A 49 -11.97 -32.64 5.13
N PHE A 50 -11.93 -32.29 3.83
CA PHE A 50 -13.09 -32.18 2.95
C PHE A 50 -12.92 -33.08 1.70
N PRO A 51 -13.50 -34.29 1.69
CA PRO A 51 -13.19 -35.33 0.69
C PRO A 51 -13.58 -35.01 -0.77
N ASN A 52 -14.40 -33.98 -1.01
CA ASN A 52 -14.81 -33.54 -2.36
C ASN A 52 -14.02 -32.31 -2.85
N MET A 53 -13.01 -31.86 -2.11
CA MET A 53 -12.30 -30.62 -2.41
C MET A 53 -10.91 -30.93 -2.97
N PRO A 54 -10.57 -30.44 -4.18
CA PRO A 54 -9.23 -30.63 -4.74
C PRO A 54 -8.17 -29.89 -3.90
N GLU A 55 -6.98 -30.47 -3.81
CA GLU A 55 -5.84 -29.83 -3.17
C GLU A 55 -5.13 -28.87 -4.14
N PRO A 56 -4.56 -27.75 -3.64
CA PRO A 56 -3.69 -26.90 -4.44
C PRO A 56 -2.46 -27.70 -4.89
N GLN A 57 -2.25 -27.73 -6.20
CA GLN A 57 -1.14 -28.40 -6.89
C GLN A 57 0.14 -27.58 -6.80
N GLN A 58 0.05 -26.25 -6.77
CA GLN A 58 1.22 -25.38 -6.67
C GLN A 58 1.52 -24.96 -5.23
N ILE A 59 2.80 -24.90 -4.90
CA ILE A 59 3.29 -24.32 -3.65
C ILE A 59 3.37 -22.80 -3.83
N TRP A 60 2.27 -22.13 -3.54
CA TRP A 60 2.23 -20.67 -3.50
C TRP A 60 3.03 -20.16 -2.30
N LYS A 61 4.21 -19.59 -2.55
CA LYS A 61 5.00 -18.91 -1.52
C LYS A 61 4.45 -17.50 -1.33
N MET A 62 3.38 -17.36 -0.55
CA MET A 62 3.03 -16.03 -0.05
C MET A 62 4.10 -15.60 0.94
N ILE A 63 4.82 -14.51 0.65
CA ILE A 63 5.65 -13.87 1.65
C ILE A 63 4.71 -13.47 2.80
N PRO A 64 4.92 -13.98 4.03
CA PRO A 64 4.12 -13.56 5.17
C PRO A 64 4.53 -12.12 5.51
N GLY A 65 3.82 -11.16 4.90
CA GLY A 65 4.03 -9.73 5.07
C GLY A 65 2.69 -9.06 5.31
N ASN A 66 2.66 -8.09 6.21
CA ASN A 66 1.46 -7.31 6.48
C ASN A 66 1.07 -6.58 5.18
N ARG A 67 -0.05 -6.97 4.54
CA ARG A 67 -0.45 -6.47 3.21
C ARG A 67 -0.43 -4.94 3.11
N LEU A 68 -0.89 -4.28 4.18
CA LEU A 68 -0.90 -2.82 4.30
C LEU A 68 0.51 -2.22 4.28
N LEU A 69 1.49 -2.90 4.90
CA LEU A 69 2.88 -2.44 4.86
C LEU A 69 3.50 -2.66 3.49
N GLN A 70 3.18 -3.77 2.81
CA GLN A 70 3.68 -4.05 1.46
C GLN A 70 3.11 -3.09 0.40
N GLU A 71 1.83 -2.77 0.48
CA GLU A 71 1.21 -1.73 -0.36
C GLU A 71 1.87 -0.35 -0.12
N GLU A 72 2.34 -0.08 1.11
CA GLU A 72 3.05 1.15 1.51
C GLU A 72 4.58 1.10 1.32
N THR A 73 5.18 -0.03 0.95
CA THR A 73 6.63 -0.14 0.63
C THR A 73 6.88 -0.38 -0.85
N ASP A 74 5.83 -0.51 -1.65
CA ASP A 74 5.93 -0.72 -3.09
C ASP A 74 5.81 0.57 -3.90
N TYR A 75 6.51 1.61 -3.45
CA TYR A 75 6.58 2.84 -4.20
C TYR A 75 7.85 2.86 -5.05
N ASP A 76 7.71 3.26 -6.31
CA ASP A 76 8.86 3.64 -7.12
C ASP A 76 9.49 4.89 -6.49
N VAL A 77 10.59 4.68 -5.76
CA VAL A 77 11.30 5.72 -5.03
C VAL A 77 11.77 6.84 -5.96
N GLU A 78 12.17 6.51 -7.20
CA GLU A 78 12.58 7.51 -8.18
C GLU A 78 11.39 8.34 -8.66
N GLU A 79 10.23 7.71 -8.88
CA GLU A 79 9.00 8.42 -9.19
C GLU A 79 8.53 9.32 -8.04
N LEU A 80 8.58 8.84 -6.79
CA LEU A 80 8.22 9.64 -5.63
C LEU A 80 9.15 10.85 -5.48
N GLN A 81 10.46 10.66 -5.59
CA GLN A 81 11.43 11.76 -5.53
C GLN A 81 11.18 12.79 -6.63
N ARG A 82 10.86 12.34 -7.86
CA ARG A 82 10.48 13.22 -8.97
C ARG A 82 9.22 14.04 -8.65
N ARG A 83 8.16 13.38 -8.18
CA ARG A 83 6.90 14.05 -7.77
C ARG A 83 7.13 15.06 -6.65
N VAL A 84 7.98 14.71 -5.67
CA VAL A 84 8.36 15.63 -4.58
C VAL A 84 9.07 16.85 -5.14
N ALA A 85 10.05 16.68 -6.03
CA ALA A 85 10.75 17.79 -6.66
C ALA A 85 9.81 18.71 -7.46
N GLU A 86 8.94 18.13 -8.28
CA GLU A 86 7.93 18.85 -9.06
C GLU A 86 6.95 19.63 -8.18
N ASN A 87 6.49 19.05 -7.07
CA ASN A 87 5.58 19.71 -6.16
C ASN A 87 6.27 20.80 -5.34
N LYS A 88 7.51 20.57 -4.89
CA LYS A 88 8.32 21.60 -4.21
C LYS A 88 8.53 22.82 -5.11
N ALA A 89 8.69 22.64 -6.43
CA ALA A 89 8.80 23.75 -7.37
C ALA A 89 7.51 24.61 -7.46
N LYS A 90 6.35 24.06 -7.11
CA LYS A 90 5.05 24.76 -7.08
C LYS A 90 4.76 25.43 -5.73
N PHE A 91 5.57 25.17 -4.71
CA PHE A 91 5.35 25.73 -3.37
C PHE A 91 5.65 27.22 -3.33
N ASN A 92 4.83 27.96 -2.60
CA ASN A 92 5.21 29.29 -2.15
C ASN A 92 6.19 29.21 -0.96
N ALA A 93 6.84 30.33 -0.63
CA ALA A 93 7.87 30.39 0.41
C ALA A 93 7.40 29.81 1.77
N LYS A 94 6.14 30.06 2.17
CA LYS A 94 5.59 29.55 3.44
C LYS A 94 5.37 28.04 3.40
N GLN A 95 4.89 27.51 2.27
CA GLN A 95 4.69 26.06 2.10
C GLN A 95 6.02 25.31 2.11
N LEU A 96 7.07 25.89 1.50
CA LEU A 96 8.41 25.32 1.52
C LEU A 96 9.03 25.34 2.92
N GLU A 97 8.87 26.44 3.65
CA GLU A 97 9.30 26.55 5.05
C GLU A 97 8.62 25.51 5.94
N MET A 98 7.30 25.34 5.80
CA MET A 98 6.55 24.32 6.54
C MET A 98 7.01 22.91 6.18
N PHE A 99 7.19 22.62 4.89
CA PHE A 99 7.67 21.31 4.42
C PHE A 99 9.03 20.97 5.05
N ASN A 100 9.99 21.90 4.99
CA ASN A 100 11.31 21.68 5.58
C ASN A 100 11.22 21.48 7.10
N ALA A 101 10.42 22.28 7.81
CA ALA A 101 10.27 22.15 9.26
C ALA A 101 9.69 20.78 9.69
N VAL A 102 8.80 20.19 8.88
CA VAL A 102 8.28 18.83 9.12
C VAL A 102 9.35 17.79 8.82
N MET A 103 10.02 17.87 7.66
CA MET A 103 11.07 16.92 7.27
C MET A 103 12.23 16.91 8.28
N ASP A 104 12.69 18.08 8.73
CA ASP A 104 13.71 18.19 9.79
C ASP A 104 13.27 17.47 11.06
N SER A 105 11.97 17.53 11.40
CA SER A 105 11.44 16.83 12.57
C SER A 105 11.42 15.31 12.40
N VAL A 106 11.18 14.82 11.18
CA VAL A 106 11.18 13.40 10.85
C VAL A 106 12.62 12.87 10.89
N GLU A 107 13.54 13.53 10.17
CA GLU A 107 14.96 13.13 10.09
C GLU A 107 15.64 13.11 11.47
N ASN A 108 15.31 14.07 12.34
CA ASN A 108 15.89 14.16 13.68
C ASN A 108 15.06 13.44 14.76
N ASN A 109 14.00 12.70 14.38
CA ASN A 109 13.13 11.96 15.31
C ASN A 109 12.61 12.80 16.49
N LEU A 110 12.25 14.06 16.23
CA LEU A 110 11.89 15.02 17.30
C LEU A 110 10.48 14.82 17.86
N GLY A 111 9.65 13.97 17.24
CA GLY A 111 8.31 13.64 17.74
C GLY A 111 7.34 14.83 17.82
N LYS A 112 7.46 15.81 16.90
CA LYS A 112 6.66 17.03 16.95
C LYS A 112 5.23 16.80 16.44
N MET A 113 4.28 17.50 17.05
CA MET A 113 2.92 17.66 16.53
C MET A 113 2.82 18.99 15.80
N ILE A 114 2.39 18.97 14.52
CA ILE A 114 2.35 20.15 13.65
C ILE A 114 0.92 20.34 13.13
N PHE A 115 0.41 21.57 13.24
CA PHE A 115 -0.90 21.96 12.74
C PHE A 115 -0.77 22.89 11.54
N ILE A 116 -1.31 22.50 10.38
CA ILE A 116 -1.33 23.31 9.17
C ILE A 116 -2.65 24.07 9.09
N HIS A 117 -2.62 25.38 9.34
CA HIS A 117 -3.79 26.26 9.19
C HIS A 117 -3.72 27.06 7.89
N GLY A 118 -4.81 27.09 7.13
CA GLY A 118 -4.91 27.89 5.91
C GLY A 118 -6.34 27.95 5.40
N ALA A 119 -6.67 28.97 4.60
CA ALA A 119 -7.97 29.10 3.98
C ALA A 119 -8.25 27.94 2.97
N GLY A 120 -9.50 27.77 2.58
CA GLY A 120 -9.88 26.81 1.52
C GLY A 120 -9.09 27.11 0.24
N GLY A 121 -8.60 26.06 -0.44
CA GLY A 121 -7.82 26.22 -1.68
C GLY A 121 -6.34 26.55 -1.51
N CYS A 122 -5.81 26.73 -0.30
CA CYS A 122 -4.38 27.04 -0.08
C CYS A 122 -3.41 25.86 -0.25
N GLY A 123 -3.78 24.82 -1.01
CA GLY A 123 -2.88 23.70 -1.31
C GLY A 123 -2.49 22.83 -0.11
N LYS A 124 -3.28 22.80 0.97
CA LYS A 124 -3.01 21.95 2.15
C LYS A 124 -2.86 20.47 1.77
N THR A 125 -3.73 19.98 0.89
CA THR A 125 -3.64 18.63 0.33
C THR A 125 -2.34 18.41 -0.43
N LEU A 126 -1.88 19.39 -1.21
CA LEU A 126 -0.62 19.30 -1.95
C LEU A 126 0.56 19.14 -1.00
N ILE A 127 0.59 19.86 0.12
CA ILE A 127 1.63 19.76 1.14
C ILE A 127 1.60 18.38 1.79
N CYS A 128 0.43 17.92 2.25
CA CYS A 128 0.29 16.60 2.89
C CYS A 128 0.72 15.46 1.96
N ASN A 129 0.29 15.48 0.69
CA ASN A 129 0.67 14.46 -0.28
C ASN A 129 2.18 14.50 -0.56
N THR A 130 2.77 15.69 -0.67
CA THR A 130 4.22 15.82 -0.90
C THR A 130 5.03 15.35 0.31
N LEU A 131 4.55 15.59 1.53
CA LEU A 131 5.17 15.07 2.75
C LEU A 131 5.10 13.55 2.82
N ALA A 132 3.94 12.95 2.55
CA ALA A 132 3.78 11.50 2.51
C ALA A 132 4.75 10.89 1.48
N SER A 133 4.76 11.39 0.24
CA SER A 133 5.69 10.93 -0.79
C SER A 133 7.16 11.08 -0.40
N ALA A 134 7.54 12.17 0.29
CA ALA A 134 8.92 12.36 0.75
C ALA A 134 9.31 11.34 1.82
N ILE A 135 8.44 11.11 2.81
CA ILE A 135 8.66 10.14 3.89
C ILE A 135 8.74 8.71 3.31
N HIS A 136 7.80 8.34 2.43
CA HIS A 136 7.83 7.05 1.74
C HIS A 136 9.08 6.86 0.88
N SER A 137 9.54 7.91 0.19
CA SER A 137 10.77 7.84 -0.62
C SER A 137 12.04 7.64 0.22
N SER A 138 12.00 7.99 1.51
CA SER A 138 13.08 7.74 2.47
C SER A 138 13.02 6.34 3.10
N GLY A 139 11.99 5.55 2.78
CA GLY A 139 11.75 4.21 3.35
C GLY A 139 10.98 4.21 4.67
N ASP A 140 10.49 5.37 5.11
CA ASP A 140 9.68 5.51 6.32
C ASP A 140 8.18 5.38 6.01
N VAL A 141 7.38 5.08 7.03
CA VAL A 141 5.92 4.90 6.88
C VAL A 141 5.17 6.17 7.29
N ALA A 142 4.41 6.75 6.36
CA ALA A 142 3.51 7.88 6.63
C ALA A 142 2.04 7.43 6.63
N LEU A 143 1.36 7.50 7.79
CA LEU A 143 -0.08 7.23 7.87
C LEU A 143 -0.88 8.52 7.71
N CYS A 144 -1.64 8.63 6.63
CA CYS A 144 -2.49 9.78 6.37
C CYS A 144 -3.95 9.46 6.70
N VAL A 145 -4.56 10.24 7.60
CA VAL A 145 -5.94 10.04 8.07
C VAL A 145 -6.78 11.28 7.78
N ALA A 146 -7.87 11.10 7.03
CA ALA A 146 -8.88 12.14 6.82
C ALA A 146 -10.10 11.87 7.72
N SER A 147 -10.54 12.87 8.49
CA SER A 147 -11.71 12.72 9.39
C SER A 147 -13.06 12.75 8.67
N SER A 148 -13.09 13.00 7.35
CA SER A 148 -14.30 12.90 6.52
C SER A 148 -14.14 11.75 5.53
N GLY A 149 -15.08 10.80 5.56
CA GLY A 149 -14.98 9.48 4.91
C GLY A 149 -15.00 9.44 3.37
N ILE A 150 -14.58 10.52 2.71
CA ILE A 150 -14.60 10.63 1.23
C ILE A 150 -13.18 10.69 0.64
N VAL A 151 -12.13 10.84 1.46
CA VAL A 151 -10.75 11.05 0.97
C VAL A 151 -9.81 9.95 1.46
N ALA A 152 -10.19 8.68 1.29
CA ALA A 152 -9.28 7.55 1.51
C ALA A 152 -8.56 7.11 0.21
N SER A 153 -8.97 7.62 -0.95
CA SER A 153 -8.53 7.12 -2.27
C SER A 153 -7.50 8.02 -2.98
N LEU A 154 -6.95 9.03 -2.29
CA LEU A 154 -6.15 10.10 -2.88
C LEU A 154 -4.71 10.15 -2.36
N LEU A 155 -4.32 9.11 -1.61
CA LEU A 155 -2.99 8.87 -1.09
C LEU A 155 -2.36 7.75 -1.91
#